data_AF-A0A7Z9SYH2-F1
#
_entry.id   AF-A0A7Z9SYH2-F1
#
_cell.length_a   1.000
_cell.length_b   1.000
_cell.length_c   1.000
_cell.angle_alpha   90.00
_cell.angle_beta   90.00
_cell.angle_gamma   90.00
#
_symmetry.space_group_name_H-M   'P 1'
#
loop_
_entity.id
_entity.type
_entity.pdbx_description
1 polymer ?
#
loop_
_entity_poly.entity_id
_entity_poly.type
_entity_poly.pdbx_seq_one_letter_code
_entity_poly.pdbx_strand_id
1 'polypeptide(L)'
;MIGLDSRQIYSGMEIGTAQPTKKEQDAIPHHLIGIRSPEEPITSGEYAKLITATVRDVRKRGKEPIICGGSGLYYRAITKGIFKGSVSNLKVREQLEKEYDEEGGSVLLGKLQSVDPDYAKIVHPNNRRRLVRALEIYKA
;
A
#
# COMPACT_ATOMS: atom_id res chain seq x y z
N MET A 1 0.29 18.84 10.06
CA MET A 1 0.57 17.40 10.25
C MET A 1 0.20 16.66 8.97
N ILE A 2 0.95 15.62 8.61
CA ILE A 2 0.72 14.78 7.45
C ILE A 2 0.34 13.38 7.94
N GLY A 3 -0.85 12.91 7.58
CA GLY A 3 -1.34 11.59 7.95
C GLY A 3 -0.54 10.46 7.28
N LEU A 4 -0.26 9.40 8.02
CA LEU A 4 0.37 8.16 7.57
C LEU A 4 -0.47 6.95 8.02
N ASP A 5 -1.71 6.94 7.57
CA ASP A 5 -2.67 5.88 7.88
C ASP A 5 -3.44 5.47 6.61
N SER A 6 -3.49 4.16 6.35
CA SER A 6 -4.14 3.60 5.16
C SER A 6 -5.66 3.69 5.18
N ARG A 7 -6.27 4.01 6.32
CA ARG A 7 -7.72 4.14 6.48
C ARG A 7 -8.15 5.60 6.61
N GLN A 8 -7.41 6.42 7.36
CA GLN A 8 -7.76 7.84 7.55
C GLN A 8 -7.70 8.67 6.28
N ILE A 9 -7.06 8.19 5.22
CA ILE A 9 -7.02 8.88 3.92
C ILE A 9 -8.39 8.97 3.25
N TYR A 10 -9.33 8.08 3.57
CA TYR A 10 -10.62 7.99 2.90
C TYR A 10 -11.67 8.95 3.48
N SER A 11 -12.38 9.66 2.62
CA SER A 11 -13.49 10.56 2.98
C SER A 11 -14.73 9.78 3.41
N GLY A 12 -15.53 10.32 4.33
CA GLY A 12 -16.78 9.68 4.78
C GLY A 12 -16.57 8.47 5.70
N MET A 13 -15.36 8.28 6.22
CA MET A 13 -14.99 7.19 7.13
C MET A 13 -14.48 7.71 8.48
N GLU A 14 -14.92 8.90 8.90
CA GLU A 14 -14.33 9.66 10.01
C GLU A 14 -14.38 8.88 11.33
N ILE A 15 -15.54 8.33 11.67
CA ILE A 15 -15.78 7.64 12.96
C ILE A 15 -14.99 6.32 13.03
N GLY A 16 -15.17 5.44 12.05
CA GLY A 16 -14.58 4.10 12.04
C GLY A 16 -13.06 4.09 11.88
N THR A 17 -12.46 5.22 11.48
CA THR A 17 -11.01 5.35 11.28
C THR A 17 -10.38 6.34 12.25
N ALA A 18 -11.15 6.83 13.23
CA ALA A 18 -10.73 7.80 14.23
C ALA A 18 -10.02 9.01 13.60
N GLN A 19 -10.61 9.57 12.54
CA GLN A 19 -10.05 10.78 11.93
C GLN A 19 -10.13 11.94 12.92
N PRO A 20 -9.17 12.87 12.87
CA PRO A 20 -9.23 14.09 13.67
C PRO A 20 -10.55 14.80 13.48
N THR A 21 -11.16 15.18 14.59
CA THR A 21 -12.38 15.98 14.63
C THR A 21 -12.16 17.33 13.96
N LYS A 22 -13.24 18.00 13.57
CA LYS A 22 -13.15 19.33 12.97
C LYS A 22 -12.39 20.32 13.87
N LYS A 23 -12.62 20.26 15.18
CA LYS A 23 -11.91 21.06 16.20
C LYS A 23 -10.40 20.84 16.18
N GLU A 24 -9.95 19.59 16.04
CA GLU A 24 -8.51 19.26 15.97
C GLU A 24 -7.90 19.69 14.62
N GLN A 25 -8.66 19.54 13.53
CA GLN A 25 -8.25 20.00 12.20
C GLN A 25 -8.13 21.53 12.10
N ASP A 26 -8.95 22.26 12.85
CA ASP A 26 -8.90 23.72 12.88
C ASP A 26 -7.73 24.24 13.75
N ALA A 27 -7.21 23.42 14.69
CA ALA A 27 -6.06 23.77 15.51
C ALA A 27 -4.74 23.73 14.73
N ILE A 28 -4.57 22.73 13.85
CA ILE A 28 -3.41 22.63 12.94
C ILE A 28 -3.84 22.04 11.59
N PRO A 29 -3.28 22.48 10.45
CA PRO A 29 -3.59 21.87 9.16
C PRO A 29 -3.23 20.38 9.14
N HIS A 30 -4.20 19.55 8.75
CA HIS A 30 -4.04 18.12 8.54
C HIS A 30 -4.02 17.82 7.03
N HIS A 31 -2.98 17.12 6.57
CA HIS A 31 -2.85 16.71 5.18
C HIS A 31 -3.05 15.20 5.05
N LEU A 32 -3.58 14.77 3.90
CA LEU A 32 -3.80 13.35 3.54
C LEU A 32 -4.79 12.60 4.45
N ILE A 33 -5.77 13.32 5.01
CA ILE A 33 -6.87 12.77 5.80
C ILE A 33 -8.17 13.12 5.06
N GLY A 34 -9.03 12.13 4.82
CA GLY A 34 -10.31 12.33 4.15
C GLY A 34 -10.22 12.89 2.72
N ILE A 35 -9.11 12.67 2.02
CA ILE A 35 -8.85 13.27 0.70
C ILE A 35 -9.19 12.36 -0.49
N ARG A 36 -9.58 11.11 -0.25
CA ARG A 36 -9.78 10.09 -1.29
C ARG A 36 -11.11 9.37 -1.10
N SER A 37 -11.78 9.01 -2.20
CA SER A 37 -13.01 8.21 -2.11
C SER A 37 -12.69 6.76 -1.67
N PRO A 38 -13.53 6.12 -0.84
CA PRO A 38 -13.35 4.71 -0.46
C PRO A 38 -13.32 3.71 -1.63
N GLU A 39 -13.93 4.08 -2.76
CA GLU A 39 -13.98 3.28 -3.99
C GLU A 39 -12.65 3.29 -4.76
N GLU A 40 -11.76 4.22 -4.45
CA GLU A 40 -10.48 4.38 -5.13
C GLU A 40 -9.33 3.76 -4.30
N PRO A 41 -8.81 2.57 -4.63
CA PRO A 41 -7.76 1.95 -3.84
C PRO A 41 -6.43 2.70 -3.96
N ILE A 42 -5.74 2.92 -2.84
CA ILE A 42 -4.39 3.49 -2.82
C ILE A 42 -3.29 2.44 -2.63
N THR A 43 -2.25 2.50 -3.45
CA THR A 43 -1.05 1.68 -3.28
C THR A 43 -0.04 2.36 -2.35
N SER A 44 0.84 1.59 -1.70
CA SER A 44 1.95 2.15 -0.92
C SER A 44 2.89 3.03 -1.76
N GLY A 45 3.03 2.73 -3.06
CA GLY A 45 3.82 3.50 -4.03
C GLY A 45 3.24 4.88 -4.27
N GLU A 46 1.94 4.93 -4.49
CA GLU A 46 1.21 6.18 -4.66
C GLU A 46 1.20 7.00 -3.37
N TYR A 47 0.93 6.36 -2.22
CA TYR A 47 0.95 7.03 -0.92
C TYR A 47 2.31 7.67 -0.62
N ALA A 48 3.41 6.96 -0.90
CA ALA A 48 4.76 7.51 -0.73
C ALA A 48 5.02 8.74 -1.62
N LYS A 49 4.48 8.77 -2.84
CA LYS A 49 4.55 9.95 -3.72
C LYS A 49 3.76 11.12 -3.15
N LEU A 50 2.53 10.88 -2.66
CA LEU A 50 1.70 11.91 -2.02
C LEU A 50 2.42 12.52 -0.81
N ILE A 51 2.93 11.68 0.09
CA ILE A 51 3.70 12.12 1.26
C ILE A 51 4.88 12.99 0.83
N THR A 52 5.67 12.52 -0.14
CA THR A 52 6.85 13.26 -0.61
C THR A 52 6.47 14.62 -1.18
N ALA A 53 5.38 14.70 -1.95
CA ALA A 53 4.86 15.94 -2.48
C ALA A 53 4.39 16.90 -1.37
N THR A 54 3.60 16.39 -0.40
CA THR A 54 3.11 17.17 0.74
C THR A 54 4.25 17.68 1.63
N VAL A 55 5.27 16.86 1.88
CA VAL A 55 6.47 17.27 2.63
C VAL A 55 7.16 18.46 1.96
N ARG A 56 7.34 18.40 0.63
CA ARG A 56 7.94 19.51 -0.13
C ARG A 56 7.09 20.78 -0.07
N ASP A 57 5.78 20.62 -0.21
CA ASP A 57 4.82 21.72 -0.15
C ASP A 57 4.78 22.41 1.23
N VAL A 58 4.76 21.63 2.32
CA VAL A 58 4.84 22.15 3.70
C VAL A 58 6.16 22.90 3.92
N ARG A 59 7.29 22.35 3.48
CA ARG A 59 8.60 23.00 3.59
C ARG A 59 8.70 24.28 2.77
N LYS A 60 8.11 24.33 1.57
CA LYS A 60 8.04 25.55 0.74
C LYS A 60 7.32 26.70 1.45
N ARG A 61 6.37 26.39 2.33
CA ARG A 61 5.69 27.39 3.20
C ARG A 61 6.51 27.80 4.43
N GLY A 62 7.76 27.36 4.55
CA GLY A 62 8.62 27.65 5.71
C GLY A 62 8.17 26.96 7.00
N LYS A 63 7.51 25.80 6.89
CA LYS A 63 7.02 25.00 8.03
C LYS A 63 7.72 23.64 8.07
N GLU A 64 7.87 23.07 9.27
CA GLU A 64 8.40 21.71 9.41
C GLU A 64 7.27 20.67 9.37
N PRO A 65 7.31 19.70 8.44
CA PRO A 65 6.31 18.65 8.36
C PRO A 65 6.47 17.61 9.48
N ILE A 66 5.39 17.35 10.20
CA ILE A 66 5.28 16.22 11.13
C ILE A 66 4.43 15.14 10.46
N ILE A 67 5.01 13.95 10.27
CA ILE A 67 4.31 12.77 9.75
C ILE A 67 3.82 11.94 10.93
N CYS A 68 2.52 11.64 11.00
CA CYS A 68 1.91 10.93 12.12
C CYS A 68 0.97 9.82 11.63
N GLY A 69 1.00 8.64 12.24
CA GLY A 69 0.14 7.51 11.91
C GLY A 69 0.77 6.15 12.18
N GLY A 70 0.08 5.07 11.82
CA GLY A 70 0.45 3.70 12.18
C GLY A 70 0.82 2.77 11.01
N SER A 71 0.83 3.25 9.77
CA SER A 71 1.01 2.37 8.60
C SER A 71 2.48 2.03 8.34
N GLY A 72 3.01 1.00 9.03
CA GLY A 72 4.41 0.59 8.93
C GLY A 72 4.87 0.21 7.51
N LEU A 73 3.99 -0.33 6.66
CA LEU A 73 4.30 -0.58 5.25
C LEU A 73 4.53 0.73 4.48
N TYR A 74 3.73 1.76 4.74
CA TYR A 74 3.86 3.06 4.07
C TYR A 74 5.08 3.81 4.59
N TYR A 75 5.37 3.72 5.89
CA TYR A 75 6.62 4.24 6.45
C TYR A 75 7.84 3.62 5.77
N ARG A 76 7.87 2.29 5.59
CA ARG A 76 8.94 1.60 4.85
C ARG A 76 9.02 2.05 3.39
N ALA A 77 7.88 2.25 2.73
CA ALA A 77 7.84 2.76 1.36
C ALA A 77 8.50 4.12 1.20
N ILE A 78 8.28 5.02 2.17
CA ILE A 78 8.87 6.37 2.18
C ILE A 78 10.37 6.31 2.48
N THR A 79 10.78 5.48 3.44
CA THR A 79 12.17 5.46 3.94
C THR A 79 13.12 4.58 3.14
N LYS A 80 12.63 3.46 2.61
CA LYS A 80 13.42 2.48 1.85
C LYS A 80 13.11 2.48 0.35
N GLY A 81 12.10 3.23 -0.07
CA GLY A 81 11.61 3.20 -1.44
C GLY A 81 10.74 1.96 -1.73
N ILE A 82 10.20 1.93 -2.95
CA ILE A 82 9.45 0.80 -3.49
C ILE A 82 10.12 0.37 -4.80
N PHE A 83 10.11 -0.93 -5.07
CA PHE A 83 10.60 -1.50 -6.32
C PHE A 83 9.90 -0.85 -7.53
N LYS A 84 10.67 -0.12 -8.36
CA LYS A 84 10.13 0.69 -9.46
C LYS A 84 9.52 -0.14 -10.60
N GLY A 85 9.97 -1.39 -10.79
CA GLY A 85 9.42 -2.31 -11.78
C GLY A 85 8.12 -3.01 -11.36
N SER A 86 7.58 -2.69 -10.18
CA SER A 86 6.38 -3.31 -9.61
C SER A 86 5.12 -2.76 -10.29
N VAL A 87 4.81 -3.19 -11.52
CA VAL A 87 3.50 -2.93 -12.14
C VAL A 87 2.53 -4.05 -11.75
N SER A 88 1.24 -3.73 -11.64
CA SER A 88 0.19 -4.74 -11.47
C SER A 88 -0.43 -5.03 -12.82
N ASN A 89 -0.51 -6.31 -13.19
CA ASN A 89 -1.21 -6.77 -14.37
C ASN A 89 -2.48 -7.49 -13.91
N LEU A 90 -3.60 -6.77 -13.94
CA LEU A 90 -4.88 -7.25 -13.39
C LEU A 90 -5.33 -8.57 -14.03
N LYS A 91 -5.14 -8.73 -15.34
CA LYS A 91 -5.51 -9.97 -16.05
C LYS A 91 -4.67 -11.16 -15.56
N VAL A 92 -3.36 -10.98 -15.42
CA VAL A 92 -2.46 -12.01 -14.88
C VAL A 92 -2.80 -12.33 -13.44
N ARG A 93 -3.12 -11.31 -12.63
CA ARG A 93 -3.54 -11.50 -11.24
C ARG A 93 -4.84 -12.30 -11.14
N GLU A 94 -5.87 -11.94 -11.90
CA GLU A 94 -7.14 -12.67 -11.94
C GLU A 94 -6.94 -14.13 -12.36
N GLN A 95 -6.11 -14.38 -13.37
CA GLN A 95 -5.77 -15.75 -13.79
C GLN A 95 -5.09 -16.53 -12.67
N LEU A 96 -4.08 -15.96 -12.01
CA LEU A 96 -3.36 -16.61 -10.91
C LEU A 96 -4.23 -16.81 -9.68
N GLU A 97 -5.15 -15.89 -9.41
CA GLU A 97 -6.12 -16.01 -8.33
C GLU A 97 -7.09 -17.17 -8.57
N LYS A 98 -7.60 -17.29 -9.80
CA LYS A 98 -8.45 -18.42 -10.19
C LYS A 98 -7.69 -19.74 -10.10
N GLU A 99 -6.45 -19.77 -10.59
CA GLU A 99 -5.57 -20.94 -10.51
C GLU A 99 -5.29 -21.35 -9.05
N TYR A 100 -5.10 -20.38 -8.14
CA TYR A 100 -4.98 -20.66 -6.70
C TYR A 100 -6.24 -21.31 -6.14
N ASP A 101 -7.41 -20.82 -6.54
CA ASP A 101 -8.70 -21.30 -6.01
C ASP A 101 -9.05 -22.70 -6.56
N GLU A 102 -8.61 -23.04 -7.78
CA GLU A 102 -8.84 -24.34 -8.42
C GLU A 102 -7.78 -25.40 -8.06
N GLU A 103 -6.49 -25.06 -8.10
CA GLU A 103 -5.38 -26.02 -7.93
C GLU A 103 -4.77 -25.99 -6.51
N GLY A 104 -5.01 -24.91 -5.76
CA GLY A 104 -4.50 -24.72 -4.41
C GLY A 104 -3.12 -24.07 -4.31
N GLY A 105 -2.83 -23.49 -3.15
CA GLY A 105 -1.58 -22.73 -2.90
C GLY A 105 -0.29 -23.55 -3.02
N SER A 106 -0.33 -24.85 -2.73
CA SER A 106 0.84 -25.74 -2.88
C SER A 106 1.28 -25.88 -4.33
N VAL A 107 0.34 -25.90 -5.28
CA VAL A 107 0.66 -25.99 -6.71
C VAL A 107 1.30 -24.70 -7.19
N LEU A 108 0.75 -23.54 -6.80
CA LEU A 108 1.35 -22.24 -7.12
C LEU A 108 2.72 -22.06 -6.46
N LEU A 109 2.92 -22.57 -5.25
CA LEU A 109 4.24 -22.57 -4.61
C LEU A 109 5.25 -23.39 -5.41
N GLY A 110 4.83 -24.55 -5.97
CA GLY A 110 5.66 -25.33 -6.89
C GLY A 110 6.03 -24.56 -8.16
N LYS A 111 5.07 -23.81 -8.73
CA LYS A 111 5.34 -22.91 -9.88
C LYS A 111 6.27 -21.77 -9.50
N LEU A 112 6.18 -21.25 -8.28
CA LEU A 112 7.09 -20.22 -7.80
C LEU A 112 8.50 -20.78 -7.57
N GLN A 113 8.63 -22.01 -7.07
CA GLN A 113 9.91 -22.67 -6.82
C GLN A 113 10.76 -22.82 -8.10
N SER A 114 10.14 -22.94 -9.28
CA SER A 114 10.86 -23.07 -10.55
C SER A 114 11.38 -21.74 -11.10
N VAL A 115 10.80 -20.61 -10.71
CA VAL A 115 11.19 -19.27 -11.20
C VAL A 115 11.94 -18.44 -10.15
N ASP A 116 11.63 -18.63 -8.87
CA ASP A 116 12.23 -17.93 -7.73
C ASP A 116 12.39 -18.88 -6.52
N PRO A 117 13.40 -19.76 -6.56
CA PRO A 117 13.60 -20.76 -5.52
C PRO A 117 13.92 -20.17 -4.15
N ASP A 118 14.45 -18.94 -4.10
CA ASP A 118 14.80 -18.28 -2.85
C ASP A 118 13.59 -17.61 -2.20
N TYR A 119 12.73 -16.94 -2.98
CA TYR A 119 11.47 -16.41 -2.45
C TYR A 119 10.49 -17.52 -2.06
N ALA A 120 10.47 -18.64 -2.81
CA ALA A 120 9.64 -19.81 -2.50
C ALA A 120 9.91 -20.40 -1.10
N LYS A 121 11.16 -20.31 -0.59
CA LYS A 121 11.52 -20.77 0.77
C LYS A 121 10.86 -19.96 1.88
N ILE A 122 10.51 -18.70 1.63
CA ILE A 122 10.03 -17.76 2.65
C ILE A 122 8.53 -17.48 2.57
N VAL A 123 7.87 -17.81 1.46
CA VAL A 123 6.43 -17.60 1.29
C VAL A 123 5.66 -18.87 1.63
N HIS A 124 4.65 -18.73 2.49
CA HIS A 124 3.80 -19.85 2.88
C HIS A 124 2.73 -20.13 1.80
N PRO A 125 2.37 -21.40 1.51
CA PRO A 125 1.38 -21.75 0.49
C PRO A 125 0.00 -21.12 0.74
N ASN A 126 -0.39 -20.97 2.01
CA ASN A 126 -1.66 -20.31 2.38
C ASN A 126 -1.64 -18.77 2.23
N ASN A 127 -0.49 -18.17 1.89
CA ASN A 127 -0.38 -16.74 1.68
C ASN A 127 -0.73 -16.37 0.22
N ARG A 128 -2.00 -16.57 -0.17
CA ARG A 128 -2.55 -16.32 -1.51
C ARG A 128 -2.04 -15.00 -2.11
N ARG A 129 -2.14 -13.90 -1.35
CA ARG A 129 -1.71 -12.57 -1.81
C ARG A 129 -0.22 -12.50 -2.16
N ARG A 130 0.67 -13.06 -1.33
CA ARG A 130 2.11 -13.02 -1.61
C ARG A 130 2.52 -13.96 -2.74
N LEU A 131 1.92 -15.14 -2.82
CA LEU A 131 2.17 -16.09 -3.92
C LEU A 131 1.75 -15.52 -5.27
N VAL A 132 0.50 -15.05 -5.36
CA VAL A 132 -0.02 -14.42 -6.57
C VAL A 132 0.84 -13.24 -6.98
N ARG A 133 1.22 -12.36 -6.02
CA ARG A 133 2.06 -11.21 -6.33
C ARG A 133 3.45 -11.61 -6.83
N ALA A 134 4.07 -12.64 -6.24
CA ALA A 134 5.38 -13.10 -6.67
C ALA A 134 5.34 -13.63 -8.10
N LEU A 135 4.38 -14.52 -8.40
CA LEU A 135 4.20 -15.06 -9.74
C LEU A 135 3.78 -14.00 -10.77
N GLU A 136 2.97 -13.01 -10.37
CA GLU A 136 2.57 -11.89 -11.22
C GLU A 136 3.79 -11.09 -11.70
N ILE A 137 4.78 -10.86 -10.82
CA ILE A 137 6.00 -10.11 -11.18
C ILE A 137 6.80 -10.82 -12.28
N TYR A 138 6.79 -12.15 -12.35
CA TYR A 138 7.49 -12.92 -13.39
C TYR A 138 6.69 -13.07 -14.69
N LYS A 139 5.35 -12.97 -14.63
CA LYS A 139 4.45 -13.13 -15.79
C LYS A 139 4.11 -11.79 -16.48
N ALA A 140 4.38 -10.64 -15.84
CA ALA A 140 4.08 -9.30 -16.34
C ALA A 140 5.24 -8.69 -17.13
#